data_AF-A0A835D6G3-F1
#
_entry.id   AF-A0A835D6G3-F1
#
_cell.length_a   1.000
_cell.length_b   1.000
_cell.length_c   1.000
_cell.angle_alpha   90.00
_cell.angle_beta   90.00
_cell.angle_gamma   90.00
#
_symmetry.space_group_name_H-M   'P 1'
#
loop_
_entity.id
_entity.type
_entity.pdbx_description
1 polymer ?
#
loop_
_entity_poly.entity_id
_entity_poly.type
_entity_poly.pdbx_seq_one_letter_code
_entity_poly.pdbx_strand_id
1 'polypeptide(L)'
;MDLEGTDGRERGEDDTAFEKQSALFALAVSDIVLINMWCHDIGREQAANKPLLKTVFQVMMRLFSPRKTTLLFVIRDKTRTPLENLEPLLREDIQKIWDSVPKPQAHRETPLSEFFNVEVVALSSYEEKEEQFKEQVGSLRQRFYHSIAPGGLAGDRRAVVPASGFSFSAQQIWKIIKENKDLDLPAHKVMVATVRCEEIANEKFAYLTENEDWCQLEEAVQSAPVPGFGKKLTLIIDACLSE
;
A
#
# COMPACT_ATOMS: atom_id res chain seq x y z
N MET A 1 -12.44 -0.06 15.65
CA MET A 1 -12.21 1.03 14.69
C MET A 1 -12.81 0.57 13.39
N ASP A 2 -13.64 1.40 12.77
CA ASP A 2 -14.14 1.12 11.43
C ASP A 2 -13.34 1.95 10.43
N LEU A 3 -13.02 1.37 9.29
CA LEU A 3 -12.21 1.99 8.26
C LEU A 3 -13.03 2.04 6.98
N GLU A 4 -12.86 3.11 6.22
CA GLU A 4 -13.43 3.20 4.89
C GLU A 4 -12.94 2.03 4.02
N GLY A 5 -13.84 1.47 3.21
CA GLY A 5 -13.50 0.39 2.29
C GLY A 5 -12.43 0.82 1.28
N THR A 6 -11.57 -0.12 0.92
CA THR A 6 -10.55 0.05 -0.13
C THR A 6 -11.16 -0.21 -1.50
N ASP A 7 -10.56 0.34 -2.56
CA ASP A 7 -11.01 0.18 -3.96
C ASP A 7 -12.40 0.82 -4.22
N GLY A 8 -12.66 1.93 -3.53
CA GLY A 8 -13.89 2.72 -3.70
C GLY A 8 -13.86 3.58 -4.95
N ARG A 9 -14.89 3.50 -5.79
CA ARG A 9 -15.01 4.30 -7.03
C ARG A 9 -14.91 5.81 -6.80
N GLU A 10 -15.26 6.28 -5.60
CA GLU A 10 -15.36 7.70 -5.26
C GLU A 10 -14.02 8.43 -5.23
N ARG A 11 -12.89 7.73 -5.10
CA ARG A 11 -11.55 8.35 -5.06
C ARG A 11 -10.75 8.26 -6.36
N GLY A 12 -11.26 7.55 -7.38
CA GLY A 12 -10.58 7.35 -8.65
C GLY A 12 -9.35 6.44 -8.55
N GLU A 13 -8.79 6.02 -9.70
CA GLU A 13 -7.65 5.08 -9.77
C GLU A 13 -6.33 5.65 -9.21
N ASP A 14 -6.22 6.97 -9.09
CA ASP A 14 -4.94 7.64 -8.89
C ASP A 14 -4.64 8.04 -7.43
N ASP A 15 -5.63 8.08 -6.54
CA ASP A 15 -5.45 8.50 -5.13
C ASP A 15 -5.65 7.34 -4.13
N THR A 16 -4.69 6.41 -4.13
CA THR A 16 -4.60 5.29 -3.15
C THR A 16 -3.85 5.67 -1.88
N ALA A 17 -3.38 6.92 -1.75
CA ALA A 17 -2.56 7.35 -0.63
C ALA A 17 -3.34 7.25 0.69
N PHE A 18 -4.60 7.70 0.71
CA PHE A 18 -5.44 7.60 1.90
C PHE A 18 -5.69 6.15 2.32
N GLU A 19 -5.93 5.23 1.39
CA GLU A 19 -6.15 3.81 1.68
C GLU A 19 -4.91 3.17 2.33
N LYS A 20 -3.72 3.46 1.78
CA LYS A 20 -2.44 3.01 2.34
C LYS A 20 -2.22 3.59 3.74
N GLN A 21 -2.50 4.88 3.93
CA GLN A 21 -2.34 5.57 5.21
C GLN A 21 -3.30 5.04 6.28
N SER A 22 -4.59 4.86 5.94
CA SER A 22 -5.61 4.38 6.87
C SER A 22 -5.37 2.91 7.25
N ALA A 23 -5.00 2.06 6.29
CA ALA A 23 -4.66 0.66 6.52
C ALA A 23 -3.40 0.53 7.40
N LEU A 24 -2.35 1.30 7.10
CA LEU A 24 -1.13 1.32 7.92
C LEU A 24 -1.42 1.84 9.33
N PHE A 25 -2.25 2.87 9.46
CA PHE A 25 -2.65 3.40 10.76
C PHE A 25 -3.37 2.35 11.60
N ALA A 26 -4.36 1.67 11.01
CA ALA A 26 -5.08 0.59 11.66
C ALA A 26 -4.14 -0.54 12.11
N LEU A 27 -3.19 -0.92 11.26
CA LEU A 27 -2.18 -1.93 11.56
C LEU A 27 -1.10 -1.47 12.55
N ALA A 28 -0.94 -0.17 12.77
CA ALA A 28 0.00 0.41 13.73
C ALA A 28 -0.62 0.66 15.11
N VAL A 29 -1.95 0.78 15.22
CA VAL A 29 -2.63 1.01 16.50
C VAL A 29 -3.38 -0.20 17.05
N SER A 30 -3.80 -1.16 16.23
CA SER A 30 -4.67 -2.27 16.64
C SER A 30 -3.90 -3.53 17.00
N ASP A 31 -4.32 -4.25 18.06
CA ASP A 31 -3.77 -5.59 18.37
C ASP A 31 -4.31 -6.67 17.43
N ILE A 32 -5.51 -6.47 16.92
CA ILE A 32 -6.21 -7.37 16.00
C ILE A 32 -6.81 -6.52 14.88
N VAL A 33 -6.54 -6.89 13.63
CA VAL A 33 -7.10 -6.27 12.43
C VAL A 33 -7.97 -7.29 11.72
N LEU A 34 -9.24 -6.94 11.51
CA LEU A 34 -10.19 -7.76 10.76
C LEU A 34 -10.08 -7.37 9.28
N ILE A 35 -9.78 -8.34 8.43
CA ILE A 35 -9.75 -8.15 6.97
C ILE A 35 -10.96 -8.88 6.42
N ASN A 36 -12.01 -8.12 6.09
CA ASN A 36 -13.20 -8.68 5.44
C ASN A 36 -12.89 -8.91 3.95
N MET A 37 -13.20 -10.11 3.46
CA MET A 37 -13.05 -10.44 2.03
C MET A 37 -14.15 -11.38 1.57
N TRP A 38 -14.58 -11.30 0.32
CA TRP A 38 -15.55 -12.24 -0.23
C TRP A 38 -14.88 -13.57 -0.59
N CYS A 39 -15.61 -14.68 -0.41
CA CYS A 39 -15.09 -16.01 -0.72
C CYS A 39 -14.62 -16.16 -2.17
N HIS A 40 -15.24 -15.44 -3.12
CA HIS A 40 -14.91 -15.51 -4.54
C HIS A 40 -13.69 -14.66 -4.94
N ASP A 41 -13.22 -13.79 -4.04
CA ASP A 41 -12.00 -13.00 -4.25
C ASP A 41 -10.73 -13.74 -3.80
N ILE A 42 -10.89 -14.83 -3.07
CA ILE A 42 -9.78 -15.71 -2.68
C ILE A 42 -9.12 -16.27 -3.94
N GLY A 43 -7.81 -16.10 -4.06
CA GLY A 43 -7.01 -16.51 -5.22
C GLY A 43 -6.97 -15.48 -6.37
N ARG A 44 -7.61 -14.32 -6.24
CA ARG A 44 -7.48 -13.19 -7.18
C ARG A 44 -6.43 -12.20 -6.69
N GLU A 45 -5.63 -11.66 -7.61
CA GLU A 45 -4.47 -10.83 -7.24
C GLU A 45 -4.85 -9.43 -6.72
N GLN A 46 -5.78 -8.76 -7.40
CA GLN A 46 -6.20 -7.39 -7.06
C GLN A 46 -7.37 -7.37 -6.06
N ALA A 47 -8.39 -8.20 -6.29
CA ALA A 47 -9.58 -8.26 -5.42
C ALA A 47 -9.29 -8.75 -3.99
N ALA A 48 -8.16 -9.45 -3.77
CA ALA A 48 -7.71 -9.84 -2.43
C ALA A 48 -6.86 -8.76 -1.72
N ASN A 49 -6.76 -7.55 -2.26
CA ASN A 49 -5.97 -6.44 -1.70
C ASN A 49 -4.48 -6.76 -1.49
N LYS A 50 -3.89 -7.69 -2.27
CA LYS A 50 -2.48 -8.07 -2.15
C LYS A 50 -1.51 -6.89 -2.29
N PRO A 51 -1.69 -5.94 -3.24
CA PRO A 51 -0.79 -4.79 -3.37
C PRO A 51 -0.79 -3.87 -2.16
N LEU A 52 -1.97 -3.68 -1.54
CA LEU A 52 -2.11 -2.88 -0.33
C LEU A 52 -1.35 -3.54 0.83
N LEU A 53 -1.57 -4.85 1.07
CA LEU A 53 -0.87 -5.60 2.11
C LEU A 53 0.65 -5.58 1.92
N LYS A 54 1.13 -5.70 0.67
CA LYS A 54 2.56 -5.58 0.35
C LYS A 54 3.14 -4.23 0.78
N THR A 55 2.46 -3.15 0.42
CA THR A 55 2.88 -1.79 0.76
C THR A 55 2.87 -1.58 2.27
N VAL A 56 1.82 -2.03 2.95
CA VAL A 56 1.68 -1.86 4.39
C VAL A 56 2.73 -2.66 5.16
N PHE A 57 3.01 -3.91 4.79
CA PHE A 57 4.07 -4.70 5.41
C PHE A 57 5.45 -4.04 5.24
N GLN A 58 5.74 -3.52 4.05
CA GLN A 58 6.99 -2.83 3.78
C GLN A 58 7.19 -1.61 4.68
N VAL A 59 6.17 -0.76 4.77
CA VAL A 59 6.25 0.50 5.52
C VAL A 59 6.22 0.24 7.02
N MET A 60 5.43 -0.75 7.47
CA MET A 60 5.34 -1.12 8.89
C MET A 60 6.70 -1.55 9.46
N MET A 61 7.45 -2.41 8.76
CA MET A 61 8.79 -2.83 9.19
C MET A 61 9.82 -1.71 9.24
N ARG A 62 9.63 -0.63 8.45
CA ARG A 62 10.55 0.51 8.41
C ARG A 62 10.25 1.52 9.51
N LEU A 63 8.97 1.76 9.79
CA LEU A 63 8.54 2.85 10.67
C LEU A 63 8.33 2.42 12.11
N PHE A 64 7.95 1.17 12.35
CA PHE A 64 7.50 0.72 13.66
C PHE A 64 8.31 -0.47 14.15
N SER A 65 8.53 -0.50 15.47
CA SER A 65 9.15 -1.66 16.11
C SER A 65 8.25 -2.89 15.97
N PRO A 66 8.83 -4.10 15.87
CA PRO A 66 8.07 -5.33 15.79
C PRO A 66 7.11 -5.45 16.97
N ARG A 67 5.82 -5.53 16.65
CA ARG A 67 4.75 -5.85 17.57
C ARG A 67 3.93 -6.96 16.92
N LYS A 68 3.54 -7.96 17.69
CA LYS A 68 2.83 -9.10 17.12
C LYS A 68 1.34 -8.77 17.00
N THR A 69 0.90 -8.45 15.79
CA THR A 69 -0.50 -8.09 15.48
C THR A 69 -1.23 -9.29 14.88
N THR A 70 -2.50 -9.51 15.22
CA THR A 70 -3.28 -10.58 14.58
C THR A 70 -4.04 -10.07 13.37
N LEU A 71 -3.79 -10.67 12.21
CA LEU A 71 -4.54 -10.50 10.98
C LEU A 71 -5.63 -11.56 10.95
N LEU A 72 -6.87 -11.16 11.20
CA LEU A 72 -8.04 -12.03 11.17
C LEU A 72 -8.77 -11.86 9.83
N PHE A 73 -8.58 -12.80 8.92
CA PHE A 73 -9.28 -12.85 7.64
C PHE A 73 -10.69 -13.39 7.85
N VAL A 74 -11.68 -12.55 7.60
CA VAL A 74 -13.11 -12.88 7.69
C VAL A 74 -13.64 -13.08 6.27
N ILE A 75 -13.72 -14.34 5.86
CA ILE A 75 -14.28 -14.75 4.58
C ILE A 75 -15.80 -14.63 4.64
N ARG A 76 -16.37 -13.78 3.80
CA ARG A 76 -17.80 -13.55 3.65
C ARG A 76 -18.37 -14.47 2.57
N ASP A 77 -19.64 -14.82 2.75
CA ASP A 77 -20.44 -15.59 1.81
C ASP A 77 -19.75 -16.89 1.39
N LYS A 78 -19.42 -17.69 2.41
CA LYS A 78 -18.81 -19.00 2.24
C LYS A 78 -19.61 -19.86 1.27
N THR A 79 -18.94 -20.33 0.22
CA THR A 79 -19.51 -21.24 -0.78
C THR A 79 -19.41 -22.71 -0.32
N ARG A 80 -19.63 -23.66 -1.23
CA ARG A 80 -19.47 -25.10 -0.94
C ARG A 80 -18.02 -25.51 -0.68
N THR A 81 -17.05 -24.64 -0.98
CA THR A 81 -15.63 -24.93 -0.75
C THR A 81 -15.33 -24.98 0.76
N PRO A 82 -14.75 -26.09 1.26
CA PRO A 82 -14.37 -26.21 2.66
C PRO A 82 -13.32 -25.16 3.07
N LEU A 83 -13.39 -24.70 4.33
CA LEU A 83 -12.41 -23.76 4.88
C LEU A 83 -11.00 -24.36 4.91
N GLU A 84 -10.90 -25.67 5.11
CA GLU A 84 -9.66 -26.46 5.09
C GLU A 84 -8.86 -26.30 3.78
N ASN A 85 -9.53 -25.96 2.68
CA ASN A 85 -8.88 -25.70 1.39
C ASN A 85 -8.57 -24.21 1.19
N LEU A 86 -9.43 -23.32 1.70
CA LEU A 86 -9.29 -21.88 1.53
C LEU A 86 -8.23 -21.28 2.46
N GLU A 87 -8.15 -21.78 3.69
CA GLU A 87 -7.23 -21.27 4.70
C GLU A 87 -5.75 -21.46 4.30
N PRO A 88 -5.29 -22.65 3.86
CA PRO A 88 -3.91 -22.82 3.41
C PRO A 88 -3.56 -21.92 2.22
N LEU A 89 -4.49 -21.73 1.27
CA LEU A 89 -4.29 -20.85 0.12
C LEU A 89 -4.08 -19.40 0.56
N LEU A 90 -4.92 -18.89 1.47
CA LEU A 90 -4.75 -17.54 2.01
C LEU A 90 -3.44 -17.40 2.77
N ARG A 91 -3.09 -18.37 3.62
CA ARG A 91 -1.83 -18.36 4.37
C ARG A 91 -0.62 -18.36 3.44
N GLU A 92 -0.64 -19.18 2.39
CA GLU A 92 0.40 -19.22 1.38
C GLU A 92 0.52 -17.89 0.63
N ASP A 93 -0.61 -17.29 0.25
CA ASP A 93 -0.63 -15.98 -0.42
C ASP A 93 -0.04 -14.88 0.47
N ILE A 94 -0.43 -14.81 1.75
CA ILE A 94 0.14 -13.83 2.69
C ILE A 94 1.65 -14.07 2.90
N GLN A 95 2.08 -15.33 2.97
CA GLN A 95 3.49 -15.67 3.08
C GLN A 95 4.27 -15.23 1.83
N LYS A 96 3.74 -15.48 0.62
CA LYS A 96 4.34 -15.00 -0.64
C LYS A 96 4.45 -13.48 -0.68
N ILE A 97 3.41 -12.77 -0.23
CA ILE A 97 3.44 -11.30 -0.13
C ILE A 97 4.56 -10.89 0.82
N TRP A 98 4.63 -11.46 2.02
CA TRP A 98 5.68 -11.19 3.00
C TRP A 98 7.07 -11.40 2.42
N ASP A 99 7.31 -12.51 1.73
CA ASP A 99 8.62 -12.85 1.16
C ASP A 99 9.01 -11.93 0.01
N SER A 100 8.03 -11.43 -0.76
CA SER A 100 8.26 -10.48 -1.85
C SER A 100 8.58 -9.04 -1.41
N VAL A 101 8.34 -8.70 -0.14
CA VAL A 101 8.57 -7.35 0.40
C VAL A 101 10.06 -7.12 0.67
N PRO A 102 10.65 -6.01 0.21
CA PRO A 102 12.02 -5.63 0.56
C PRO A 102 12.14 -5.35 2.07
N LYS A 103 12.89 -6.19 2.79
CA LYS A 103 13.10 -6.08 4.25
C LYS A 103 14.41 -5.34 4.57
N PRO A 104 14.46 -4.49 5.60
CA PRO A 104 15.72 -3.95 6.12
C PRO A 104 16.68 -5.06 6.55
N GLN A 105 17.99 -4.78 6.58
CA GLN A 105 19.01 -5.79 6.88
C GLN A 105 18.78 -6.51 8.23
N ALA A 106 18.26 -5.80 9.24
CA ALA A 106 17.92 -6.35 10.54
C ALA A 106 16.77 -7.39 10.52
N HIS A 107 15.93 -7.39 9.48
CA HIS A 107 14.73 -8.23 9.38
C HIS A 107 14.74 -9.15 8.16
N ARG A 108 15.88 -9.31 7.48
CA ARG A 108 15.97 -10.00 6.19
C ARG A 108 15.45 -11.45 6.23
N GLU A 109 15.71 -12.14 7.33
CA GLU A 109 15.32 -13.54 7.55
C GLU A 109 14.20 -13.68 8.59
N THR A 110 13.59 -12.57 9.02
CA THR A 110 12.54 -12.64 10.04
C THR A 110 11.25 -13.21 9.42
N PRO A 111 10.69 -14.30 9.97
CA PRO A 111 9.48 -14.89 9.43
C PRO A 111 8.27 -14.00 9.75
N LEU A 112 7.21 -14.16 8.94
CA LEU A 112 5.94 -13.44 9.11
C LEU A 112 5.40 -13.60 10.55
N SER A 113 5.55 -14.79 11.12
CA SER A 113 5.04 -15.17 12.45
C SER A 113 5.64 -14.38 13.62
N GLU A 114 6.76 -13.69 13.45
CA GLU A 114 7.31 -12.78 14.47
C GLU A 114 6.52 -11.46 14.54
N PHE A 115 5.98 -11.00 13.40
CA PHE A 115 5.21 -9.75 13.31
C PHE A 115 3.71 -9.98 13.33
N PHE A 116 3.24 -11.10 12.79
CA PHE A 116 1.82 -11.32 12.57
C PHE A 116 1.39 -12.73 12.96
N ASN A 117 0.26 -12.81 13.66
CA ASN A 117 -0.53 -14.03 13.68
C ASN A 117 -1.54 -13.96 12.53
N VAL A 118 -1.73 -15.05 11.80
CA VAL A 118 -2.75 -15.13 10.76
C VAL A 118 -3.84 -16.07 11.24
N GLU A 119 -5.06 -15.58 11.28
CA GLU A 119 -6.26 -16.32 11.65
C GLU A 119 -7.28 -16.21 10.52
N VAL A 120 -8.01 -17.29 10.24
CA VAL A 120 -9.00 -17.32 9.17
C VAL A 120 -10.33 -17.81 9.73
N VAL A 121 -11.40 -17.10 9.42
CA VAL A 121 -12.77 -17.50 9.73
C VAL A 121 -13.64 -17.33 8.50
N ALA A 122 -14.64 -18.19 8.35
CA ALA A 122 -15.60 -18.11 7.27
C ALA A 122 -17.01 -17.96 7.84
N LEU A 123 -17.74 -17.00 7.31
CA LEU A 123 -19.13 -16.72 7.63
C LEU A 123 -20.01 -17.09 6.42
N SER A 124 -21.14 -17.74 6.70
CA SER A 124 -22.17 -18.03 5.69
C SER A 124 -22.80 -16.76 5.14
N SER A 125 -23.50 -16.83 4.01
CA SER A 125 -24.24 -15.66 3.49
C SER A 125 -25.32 -15.22 4.48
N TYR A 126 -25.37 -13.92 4.79
CA TYR A 126 -26.40 -13.34 5.64
C TYR A 126 -27.78 -13.45 4.97
N GLU A 127 -27.85 -13.18 3.67
CA GLU A 127 -29.10 -13.16 2.91
C GLU A 127 -29.70 -14.57 2.77
N GLU A 128 -28.88 -15.58 2.50
CA GLU A 128 -29.36 -16.95 2.31
C GLU A 128 -29.50 -17.74 3.62
N LYS A 129 -28.65 -17.46 4.62
CA LYS A 129 -28.49 -18.28 5.82
C LYS A 129 -28.31 -17.43 7.08
N GLU A 130 -29.24 -16.51 7.30
CA GLU A 130 -29.21 -15.51 8.37
C GLU A 130 -28.94 -16.12 9.77
N GLU A 131 -29.65 -17.17 10.15
CA GLU A 131 -29.50 -17.78 11.49
C GLU A 131 -28.13 -18.43 11.68
N GLN A 132 -27.61 -19.12 10.66
CA GLN A 132 -26.27 -19.70 10.70
C GLN A 132 -25.19 -18.60 10.78
N PHE A 133 -25.38 -17.51 10.03
CA PHE A 133 -24.49 -16.36 10.10
C PHE A 133 -24.46 -15.76 11.51
N LYS A 134 -25.63 -15.53 12.13
CA LYS A 134 -25.73 -15.00 13.50
C LYS A 134 -25.05 -15.90 14.52
N GLU A 135 -25.21 -17.22 14.40
CA GLU A 135 -24.52 -18.19 15.26
C GLU A 135 -23.00 -18.11 15.10
N GLN A 136 -22.50 -18.08 13.86
CA GLN A 136 -21.07 -17.97 13.57
C GLN A 136 -20.46 -16.65 14.06
N VAL A 137 -21.18 -15.53 13.87
CA VAL A 137 -20.80 -14.23 14.44
C VAL A 137 -20.81 -14.27 15.97
N GLY A 138 -21.78 -14.95 16.57
CA GLY A 138 -21.83 -15.19 18.01
C GLY A 138 -20.60 -15.94 18.52
N SER A 139 -20.21 -17.01 17.83
CA SER A 139 -19.00 -17.79 18.12
C SER A 139 -17.73 -16.93 17.95
N LEU A 140 -17.64 -16.16 16.88
CA LEU A 140 -16.52 -15.24 16.66
C LEU A 140 -16.41 -14.20 17.79
N ARG A 141 -17.54 -13.61 18.21
CA ARG A 141 -17.59 -12.68 19.34
C ARG A 141 -17.06 -13.32 20.64
N GLN A 142 -17.34 -14.60 20.89
CA GLN A 142 -16.82 -15.30 22.07
C GLN A 142 -15.30 -15.42 22.08
N ARG A 143 -14.67 -15.56 20.90
CA ARG A 143 -13.20 -15.55 20.77
C ARG A 143 -12.60 -14.21 21.20
N PHE A 144 -13.29 -13.09 20.95
CA PHE A 144 -12.82 -11.77 21.36
C PHE A 144 -12.86 -11.54 22.87
N TYR A 145 -13.84 -12.10 23.59
CA TYR A 145 -13.87 -12.02 25.06
C TYR A 145 -12.64 -12.66 25.71
N HIS A 146 -12.11 -13.72 25.09
CA HIS A 146 -10.93 -14.44 25.55
C HIS A 146 -9.66 -14.03 24.79
N SER A 147 -9.69 -12.90 24.06
CA SER A 147 -8.61 -12.49 23.16
C SER A 147 -7.26 -12.32 23.88
N ILE A 148 -7.28 -11.87 25.13
CA ILE A 148 -6.07 -11.60 25.92
C ILE A 148 -5.57 -12.80 26.74
N ALA A 149 -6.27 -13.94 26.71
CA ALA A 149 -5.83 -15.14 27.38
C ALA A 149 -4.59 -15.74 26.67
N PRO A 150 -3.77 -16.57 27.34
CA PRO A 150 -2.69 -17.29 26.68
C PRO A 150 -3.23 -18.10 25.49
N GLY A 151 -2.68 -17.88 24.29
CA GLY A 151 -3.17 -18.48 23.05
C GLY A 151 -4.43 -17.84 22.46
N GLY A 152 -4.88 -16.70 23.00
CA GLY A 152 -5.98 -15.90 22.48
C GLY A 152 -5.61 -15.12 21.21
N LEU A 153 -6.60 -14.37 20.70
CA LEU A 153 -6.45 -13.60 19.45
C LEU A 153 -5.48 -12.41 19.56
N ALA A 154 -5.28 -11.83 20.73
CA ALA A 154 -4.33 -10.72 20.90
C ALA A 154 -2.90 -11.29 20.89
N GLY A 155 -1.98 -10.62 20.18
CA GLY A 155 -0.61 -11.09 20.04
C GLY A 155 0.24 -10.94 21.31
N ASP A 156 1.51 -10.59 21.16
CA ASP A 156 2.51 -10.66 22.24
C ASP A 156 2.40 -9.55 23.30
N ARG A 157 1.57 -8.52 23.04
CA ARG A 157 1.30 -7.38 23.93
C ARG A 157 2.58 -6.71 24.46
N ARG A 158 3.69 -6.76 23.73
CA ARG A 158 4.97 -6.17 24.16
C ARG A 158 4.97 -4.64 24.11
N ALA A 159 4.10 -4.05 23.28
CA ALA A 159 4.02 -2.61 23.05
C ALA A 159 2.68 -2.00 23.53
N VAL A 160 2.18 -2.44 24.70
CA VAL A 160 0.91 -1.95 25.24
C VAL A 160 1.04 -0.49 25.67
N VAL A 161 0.23 0.37 25.07
CA VAL A 161 0.11 1.78 25.43
C VAL A 161 -0.97 1.93 26.51
N PRO A 162 -0.71 2.62 27.63
CA PRO A 162 -1.75 2.94 28.60
C PRO A 162 -2.90 3.72 27.95
N ALA A 163 -4.14 3.47 28.39
CA ALA A 163 -5.31 4.14 27.81
C ALA A 163 -5.21 5.68 27.86
N SER A 164 -4.60 6.23 28.92
CA SER A 164 -4.36 7.67 29.05
C SER A 164 -3.38 8.24 28.01
N GLY A 165 -2.45 7.42 27.50
CA GLY A 165 -1.47 7.80 26.48
C GLY A 165 -1.88 7.42 25.06
N PHE A 166 -2.98 6.67 24.89
CA PHE A 166 -3.38 6.14 23.59
C PHE A 166 -3.69 7.25 22.58
N SER A 167 -4.43 8.29 22.99
CA SER A 167 -4.77 9.41 22.10
C SER A 167 -3.52 10.12 21.56
N PHE A 168 -2.57 10.41 22.44
CA PHE A 168 -1.29 11.02 22.07
C PHE A 168 -0.49 10.11 21.14
N SER A 169 -0.36 8.82 21.49
CA SER A 169 0.34 7.83 20.67
C SER A 169 -0.28 7.71 19.28
N ALA A 170 -1.60 7.63 19.19
CA ALA A 170 -2.33 7.54 17.93
C ALA A 170 -2.09 8.80 17.07
N GLN A 171 -2.11 9.99 17.66
CA GLN A 171 -1.82 11.23 16.94
C GLN A 171 -0.38 11.26 16.39
N GLN A 172 0.61 10.81 17.17
CA GLN A 172 2.00 10.74 16.69
C GLN A 172 2.17 9.72 15.56
N ILE A 173 1.57 8.53 15.70
CA ILE A 173 1.57 7.50 14.65
C ILE A 173 0.93 8.07 13.38
N TRP A 174 -0.23 8.71 13.49
CA TRP A 174 -0.91 9.32 12.35
C TRP A 174 -0.06 10.40 11.67
N LYS A 175 0.63 11.24 12.46
CA LYS A 175 1.55 12.26 11.94
C LYS A 175 2.69 11.64 11.13
N ILE A 176 3.36 10.63 11.69
CA ILE A 176 4.46 9.90 11.01
C ILE A 176 3.97 9.30 9.69
N ILE A 177 2.79 8.70 9.68
CA ILE A 177 2.19 8.09 8.48
C ILE A 177 1.88 9.15 7.43
N LYS A 178 1.24 10.26 7.81
CA LYS A 178 0.85 11.32 6.90
C LYS A 178 2.05 12.04 6.27
N GLU A 179 3.14 12.18 7.01
CA GLU A 179 4.37 12.84 6.55
C GLU A 179 5.27 11.89 5.72
N ASN A 180 4.92 10.61 5.62
CA ASN A 180 5.72 9.61 4.91
C ASN A 180 5.51 9.68 3.38
N LYS A 181 6.54 10.12 2.67
CA LYS A 181 6.53 10.24 1.20
C LYS A 181 6.52 8.89 0.46
N ASP A 182 6.96 7.79 1.08
CA ASP A 182 6.91 6.45 0.47
C ASP A 182 5.47 5.93 0.34
N LEU A 183 4.50 6.55 1.03
CA LEU A 183 3.07 6.23 0.90
C LEU A 183 2.40 7.03 -0.22
N ASP A 184 3.02 8.13 -0.65
CA ASP A 184 2.60 9.03 -1.71
C ASP A 184 3.24 8.62 -3.06
N LEU A 185 3.18 7.32 -3.37
CA LEU A 185 3.67 6.82 -4.64
C LEU A 185 2.66 7.19 -5.74
N PRO A 186 3.10 7.90 -6.81
CA PRO A 186 2.23 8.22 -7.94
C PRO A 186 1.59 6.95 -8.50
N ALA A 187 0.39 7.09 -9.04
CA ALA A 187 -0.27 5.99 -9.74
C ALA A 187 0.62 5.44 -10.85
N HIS A 188 0.50 4.14 -11.16
CA HIS A 188 1.35 3.48 -12.15
C HIS A 188 1.31 4.20 -13.51
N LYS A 189 0.15 4.71 -13.93
CA LYS A 189 0.00 5.51 -15.16
C LYS A 189 0.80 6.81 -15.10
N VAL A 190 0.73 7.53 -13.97
CA VAL A 190 1.51 8.76 -13.74
C VAL A 190 2.99 8.45 -13.73
N MET A 191 3.43 7.40 -13.03
CA MET A 191 4.82 6.97 -13.01
C MET A 191 5.36 6.62 -14.41
N VAL A 192 4.59 5.86 -15.20
CA VAL A 192 4.96 5.55 -16.60
C VAL A 192 5.00 6.82 -17.45
N ALA A 193 4.03 7.72 -17.30
CA ALA A 193 4.01 8.99 -18.01
C ALA A 193 5.23 9.85 -17.64
N THR A 194 5.60 9.92 -16.36
CA THR A 194 6.81 10.64 -15.90
C THR A 194 8.06 10.08 -16.57
N VAL A 195 8.26 8.76 -16.54
CA VAL A 195 9.43 8.13 -17.18
C VAL A 195 9.44 8.41 -18.69
N ARG A 196 8.29 8.32 -19.36
CA ARG A 196 8.19 8.63 -20.80
C ARG A 196 8.46 10.10 -21.11
N CYS A 197 7.94 11.02 -20.31
CA CYS A 197 8.21 12.44 -20.45
C CYS A 197 9.69 12.77 -20.22
N GLU A 198 10.34 12.11 -19.26
CA GLU A 198 11.78 12.25 -19.03
C GLU A 198 12.61 11.72 -20.20
N GLU A 199 12.26 10.55 -20.74
CA GLU A 199 12.90 9.99 -21.94
C GLU A 199 12.81 10.96 -23.12
N ILE A 200 11.59 11.45 -23.42
CA ILE A 200 11.36 12.41 -24.52
C ILE A 200 12.12 13.70 -24.26
N ALA A 201 12.08 14.24 -23.03
CA ALA A 201 12.77 15.46 -22.69
C ALA A 201 14.29 15.33 -22.88
N ASN A 202 14.87 14.19 -22.48
CA ASN A 202 16.30 13.91 -22.67
C ASN A 202 16.65 13.75 -24.16
N GLU A 203 15.79 13.09 -24.95
CA GLU A 203 15.98 12.95 -26.39
C GLU A 203 15.94 14.30 -27.11
N LYS A 204 14.94 15.15 -26.80
CA LYS A 204 14.83 16.50 -27.35
C LYS A 204 15.98 17.39 -26.90
N PHE A 205 16.42 17.26 -25.65
CA PHE A 205 17.59 17.98 -25.16
C PHE A 205 18.86 17.56 -25.92
N ALA A 206 19.07 16.26 -26.14
CA ALA A 206 20.19 15.73 -26.92
C ALA A 206 20.16 16.27 -28.36
N TYR A 207 18.99 16.21 -29.01
CA TYR A 207 18.79 16.79 -30.34
C TYR A 207 19.12 18.28 -30.39
N LEU A 208 18.69 19.06 -29.38
CA LEU A 208 19.01 20.48 -29.29
C LEU A 208 20.53 20.72 -29.16
N THR A 209 21.23 19.94 -28.33
CA THR A 209 22.69 20.06 -28.19
C THR A 209 23.47 19.66 -29.43
N GLU A 210 22.92 18.80 -30.28
CA GLU A 210 23.53 18.39 -31.55
C GLU A 210 23.11 19.27 -32.73
N ASN A 211 22.15 20.19 -32.53
CA ASN A 211 21.62 21.05 -33.58
C ASN A 211 22.67 22.08 -34.05
N GLU A 212 22.92 22.11 -35.37
CA GLU A 212 23.93 23.00 -35.95
C GLU A 212 23.63 24.49 -35.72
N ASP A 213 22.36 24.91 -35.77
CA ASP A 213 21.96 26.30 -35.54
C ASP A 213 22.16 26.70 -34.07
N TRP A 214 21.94 25.76 -33.13
CA TRP A 214 22.25 25.95 -31.71
C TRP A 214 23.76 26.11 -31.49
N CYS A 215 24.58 25.20 -32.01
CA CYS A 215 26.04 25.26 -31.88
C CYS A 215 26.61 26.56 -32.45
N GLN A 216 26.15 26.98 -33.63
CA GLN A 216 26.57 28.25 -34.24
C GLN A 216 26.12 29.47 -33.43
N LEU A 217 24.92 29.44 -32.85
CA LEU A 217 24.43 30.51 -32.00
C LEU A 217 25.22 30.60 -30.69
N GLU A 218 25.58 29.47 -30.09
CA GLU A 218 26.40 29.38 -28.89
C GLU A 218 27.81 29.97 -29.14
N GLU A 219 28.48 29.58 -30.21
CA GLU A 219 29.80 30.14 -30.60
C GLU A 219 29.74 31.65 -30.91
N ALA A 220 28.67 32.11 -31.58
CA ALA A 220 28.50 33.51 -31.94
C ALA A 220 28.36 34.41 -30.70
N VAL A 221 27.65 33.95 -29.67
CA VAL A 221 27.45 34.70 -28.41
C VAL A 221 28.75 34.83 -27.61
N GLN A 222 29.65 33.84 -27.68
CA GLN A 222 30.98 33.94 -27.04
C GLN A 222 31.87 35.01 -27.69
N SER A 223 31.62 35.33 -28.96
CA SER A 223 32.46 36.23 -29.76
C SER A 223 31.97 37.68 -29.72
N ALA A 224 30.66 37.91 -29.83
CA ALA A 224 30.06 39.25 -29.86
C ALA A 224 28.54 39.24 -29.56
N PRO A 225 27.93 40.40 -29.23
CA PRO A 225 26.48 40.50 -29.11
C PRO A 225 25.76 40.14 -30.41
N VAL A 226 24.86 39.15 -30.36
CA VAL A 226 24.13 38.67 -31.54
C VAL A 226 22.84 39.49 -31.76
N PRO A 227 22.68 40.19 -32.91
CA PRO A 227 21.46 40.92 -33.21
C PRO A 227 20.25 39.97 -33.36
N GLY A 228 19.15 40.30 -32.70
CA GLY A 228 17.92 39.52 -32.78
C GLY A 228 18.02 38.14 -32.12
N PHE A 229 18.96 37.94 -31.18
CA PHE A 229 19.20 36.69 -30.45
C PHE A 229 17.90 36.00 -30.01
N GLY A 230 17.00 36.71 -29.33
CA GLY A 230 15.75 36.12 -28.84
C GLY A 230 14.89 35.50 -29.95
N LYS A 231 14.79 36.16 -31.12
CA LYS A 231 14.02 35.60 -32.26
C LYS A 231 14.67 34.34 -32.83
N LYS A 232 16.00 34.31 -32.93
CA LYS A 232 16.74 33.14 -33.42
C LYS A 232 16.60 31.96 -32.45
N LEU A 233 16.78 32.23 -31.15
CA LEU A 233 16.64 31.23 -30.10
C LEU A 233 15.22 30.64 -30.07
N THR A 234 14.18 31.49 -30.15
CA THR A 234 12.79 31.03 -30.17
C THR A 234 12.50 30.12 -31.36
N LEU A 235 13.02 30.42 -32.57
CA LEU A 235 12.84 29.55 -33.73
C LEU A 235 13.48 28.16 -33.54
N ILE A 236 14.67 28.10 -32.96
CA ILE A 236 15.39 26.84 -32.69
C ILE A 236 14.62 26.00 -31.64
N ILE A 237 14.18 26.65 -30.55
CA ILE A 237 13.41 25.99 -29.49
C ILE A 237 12.06 25.50 -30.03
N ASP A 238 11.33 26.34 -30.79
CA ASP A 238 10.04 25.98 -31.36
C ASP A 238 10.18 24.78 -32.31
N ALA A 239 11.22 24.73 -33.16
CA ALA A 239 11.48 23.58 -34.01
C ALA A 239 11.75 22.30 -33.20
N CYS A 240 12.54 22.40 -32.13
CA CYS A 240 12.85 21.27 -31.26
C CYS A 240 11.63 20.75 -30.47
N LEU A 241 10.70 21.63 -30.10
CA LEU A 241 9.48 21.27 -29.36
C LEU A 241 8.33 20.80 -30.25
N SER A 242 8.39 21.04 -31.57
CA SER A 242 7.33 20.72 -32.53
C SER A 242 7.42 19.31 -33.13
N GLU A 243 8.61 18.74 -33.15
CA GLU A 243 8.86 17.33 -33.50
C GLU A 243 8.64 16.40 -32.30
#